data_AF-A0A352UJP9-F1
#
_entry.id   AF-A0A352UJP9-F1
#
_cell.length_a   1.000
_cell.length_b   1.000
_cell.length_c   1.000
_cell.angle_alpha   90.00
_cell.angle_beta   90.00
_cell.angle_gamma   90.00
#
_symmetry.space_group_name_H-M   'P 1'
#
loop_
_entity.id
_entity.type
_entity.pdbx_description
1 polymer ?
#
loop_
_entity_poly.entity_id
_entity_poly.type
_entity_poly.pdbx_seq_one_letter_code
_entity_poly.pdbx_strand_id
1 'polypeptide(L)'
;VPGWTGEHEWEGSIPFEDLTRISNPDSGFFVTANNRIASEDYPYFIALDFAPEYRARRIHDRLTDMTGATVEDMAAVHSEIVSIPAQVYSKIIARTPPRNVLSAAAKDRMAGWDGSMHEDSVAATIYSAFRQRLHRQIINHLLGPLADQALVAGGRGAPGHV
;
A
#
# COMPACT_ATOMS: atom_id res chain seq x y z
N VAL A 1 24.78 8.79 -5.56
CA VAL A 1 25.88 7.95 -6.10
C VAL A 1 27.09 8.84 -6.36
N PRO A 2 28.34 8.34 -6.29
CA PRO A 2 29.55 9.12 -6.60
C PRO A 2 29.51 9.77 -7.98
N GLY A 3 29.64 11.10 -8.05
CA GLY A 3 29.58 11.85 -9.33
C GLY A 3 30.94 12.04 -10.03
N TRP A 4 32.03 11.51 -9.47
CA TRP A 4 33.40 11.77 -9.94
C TRP A 4 34.06 10.60 -10.66
N THR A 5 33.43 9.42 -10.68
CA THR A 5 34.02 8.21 -11.29
C THR A 5 33.63 8.01 -12.75
N GLY A 6 32.56 8.68 -13.22
CA GLY A 6 31.95 8.42 -14.52
C GLY A 6 31.06 7.17 -14.56
N GLU A 7 31.04 6.34 -13.50
CA GLU A 7 30.33 5.05 -13.45
C GLU A 7 28.81 5.19 -13.25
N HIS A 8 28.34 6.40 -12.97
CA HIS A 8 26.93 6.68 -12.66
C HIS A 8 26.31 7.73 -13.61
N GLU A 9 27.00 8.01 -14.71
CA GLU A 9 26.51 8.91 -15.74
C GLU A 9 25.35 8.28 -16.50
N TRP A 10 24.45 9.12 -17.02
CA TRP A 10 23.40 8.65 -17.91
C TRP A 10 23.99 8.39 -19.29
N GLU A 11 23.89 7.15 -19.76
CA GLU A 11 24.40 6.74 -21.08
C GLU A 11 23.40 7.00 -22.22
N GLY A 12 22.22 7.52 -21.90
CA GLY A 12 21.17 7.83 -22.86
C GLY A 12 19.77 7.75 -22.25
N SER A 13 18.78 7.61 -23.11
CA SER A 13 17.39 7.36 -22.74
C SER A 13 16.97 5.97 -23.20
N ILE A 14 16.04 5.34 -22.47
CA ILE A 14 15.39 4.11 -22.92
C ILE A 14 14.67 4.40 -24.26
N PRO A 15 14.91 3.62 -25.33
CA PRO A 15 14.18 3.77 -26.59
C PRO A 15 12.68 3.69 -26.38
N PHE A 16 11.90 4.46 -27.15
CA PHE A 16 10.45 4.51 -26.94
C PHE A 16 9.81 3.13 -27.11
N GLU A 17 10.19 2.42 -28.16
CA GLU A 17 9.81 1.04 -28.50
C GLU A 17 10.06 0.04 -27.37
N ASP A 18 11.07 0.29 -26.54
CA ASP A 18 11.45 -0.57 -25.44
C ASP A 18 10.65 -0.31 -24.15
N LEU A 19 9.88 0.79 -24.08
CA LEU A 19 9.03 1.08 -22.93
C LEU A 19 7.94 0.01 -22.77
N THR A 20 7.71 -0.41 -21.51
CA THR A 20 6.63 -1.35 -21.15
C THR A 20 5.29 -0.84 -21.67
N ARG A 21 4.63 -1.68 -22.48
CA ARG A 21 3.36 -1.36 -23.12
C ARG A 21 2.52 -2.61 -23.26
N ILE A 22 1.21 -2.42 -23.25
CA ILE A 22 0.24 -3.47 -23.51
C ILE A 22 -0.98 -2.83 -24.17
N SER A 23 -1.60 -3.53 -25.12
CA SER A 23 -2.76 -3.05 -25.87
C SER A 23 -3.77 -4.19 -25.96
N ASN A 24 -5.06 -3.87 -25.74
CA ASN A 24 -6.18 -4.81 -25.79
C ASN A 24 -5.87 -6.19 -25.15
N PRO A 25 -5.51 -6.24 -23.85
CA PRO A 25 -5.21 -7.49 -23.18
C PRO A 25 -6.44 -8.39 -23.16
N ASP A 26 -6.23 -9.70 -23.12
CA ASP A 26 -7.30 -10.69 -23.03
C ASP A 26 -8.17 -10.51 -21.77
N SER A 27 -7.63 -9.88 -20.71
CA SER A 27 -8.37 -9.50 -19.51
C SER A 27 -9.44 -8.44 -19.77
N GLY A 28 -9.35 -7.68 -20.86
CA GLY A 28 -10.30 -6.60 -21.20
C GLY A 28 -10.13 -5.30 -20.40
N PHE A 29 -9.15 -5.21 -19.49
CA PHE A 29 -8.90 -4.02 -18.68
C PHE A 29 -7.41 -3.85 -18.29
N PHE A 30 -7.06 -2.63 -17.87
CA PHE A 30 -5.76 -2.29 -17.28
C PHE A 30 -5.95 -1.74 -15.88
N VAL A 31 -5.02 -2.02 -14.97
CA VAL A 31 -4.98 -1.39 -13.64
C VAL A 31 -3.60 -0.79 -13.41
N THR A 32 -3.59 0.51 -13.15
CA THR A 32 -2.40 1.20 -12.64
C THR A 32 -2.80 1.99 -11.40
N ALA A 33 -2.09 1.78 -10.30
CA ALA A 33 -2.33 2.44 -9.03
C ALA A 33 -1.00 2.78 -8.34
N ASN A 34 -0.04 3.32 -9.12
CA ASN A 34 1.34 3.60 -8.71
C ASN A 34 2.16 2.36 -8.31
N ASN A 35 1.62 1.16 -8.56
CA ASN A 35 2.33 -0.11 -8.44
C ASN A 35 3.38 -0.27 -9.55
N ARG A 36 4.32 -1.19 -9.36
CA ARG A 36 5.25 -1.61 -10.41
C ARG A 36 4.47 -2.17 -11.61
N ILE A 37 4.81 -1.70 -12.81
CA ILE A 37 4.20 -2.13 -14.09
C ILE A 37 5.15 -3.01 -14.90
N ALA A 38 6.45 -2.68 -14.90
CA ALA A 38 7.47 -3.48 -15.56
C ALA A 38 7.60 -4.85 -14.86
N SER A 39 7.78 -5.92 -15.65
CA SER A 39 8.08 -7.26 -15.14
C SER A 39 9.44 -7.30 -14.45
N GLU A 40 9.69 -8.34 -13.66
CA GLU A 40 10.98 -8.56 -13.02
C GLU A 40 12.12 -8.74 -14.04
N ASP A 41 11.80 -9.26 -15.23
CA ASP A 41 12.75 -9.48 -16.33
C ASP A 41 12.93 -8.27 -17.26
N TYR A 42 12.32 -7.12 -16.96
CA TYR A 42 12.44 -5.92 -17.79
C TYR A 42 13.89 -5.38 -17.76
N PRO A 43 14.56 -5.19 -18.91
CA PRO A 43 16.01 -5.02 -18.95
C PRO A 43 16.50 -3.65 -18.46
N TYR A 44 15.62 -2.67 -18.34
CA TYR A 44 15.97 -1.32 -17.96
C TYR A 44 15.55 -1.00 -16.52
N PHE A 45 16.43 -0.31 -15.80
CA PHE A 45 16.08 0.26 -14.50
C PHE A 45 15.06 1.39 -14.68
N ILE A 46 13.92 1.30 -13.97
CA ILE A 46 12.87 2.32 -13.98
C ILE A 46 12.85 3.10 -12.66
N ALA A 47 12.69 2.39 -11.54
CA ALA A 47 12.66 2.99 -10.21
C ALA A 47 12.98 1.93 -9.15
N LEU A 48 13.48 2.39 -8.01
CA LEU A 48 13.65 1.57 -6.80
C LEU A 48 12.30 1.37 -6.11
N ASP A 49 11.55 2.45 -5.92
CA ASP A 49 10.34 2.46 -5.10
C ASP A 49 9.08 2.66 -5.93
N PHE A 50 8.05 1.89 -5.56
CA PHE A 50 6.70 1.98 -6.08
C PHE A 50 5.73 1.99 -4.90
N ALA A 51 4.50 2.45 -5.11
CA ALA A 51 3.48 2.23 -4.10
C ALA A 51 3.23 0.72 -3.95
N PRO A 52 2.97 0.22 -2.72
CA PRO A 52 2.53 -1.15 -2.53
C PRO A 52 1.32 -1.47 -3.40
N GLU A 53 1.20 -2.71 -3.83
CA GLU A 53 0.22 -3.15 -4.83
C GLU A 53 -1.22 -3.14 -4.33
N TYR A 54 -1.47 -2.74 -3.07
CA TYR A 54 -2.75 -2.96 -2.40
C TYR A 54 -3.94 -2.37 -3.18
N ARG A 55 -3.83 -1.12 -3.65
CA ARG A 55 -4.90 -0.50 -4.46
C ARG A 55 -5.06 -1.18 -5.80
N ALA A 56 -3.95 -1.48 -6.48
CA ALA A 56 -3.98 -2.19 -7.75
C ALA A 56 -4.66 -3.55 -7.62
N ARG A 57 -4.32 -4.32 -6.58
CA ARG A 57 -4.92 -5.62 -6.30
C ARG A 57 -6.42 -5.51 -6.02
N ARG A 58 -6.85 -4.57 -5.16
CA ARG A 58 -8.28 -4.36 -4.88
C ARG A 58 -9.08 -3.97 -6.13
N ILE A 59 -8.55 -3.07 -6.96
CA ILE A 59 -9.18 -2.68 -8.22
C ILE A 59 -9.23 -3.88 -9.18
N HIS A 60 -8.12 -4.58 -9.34
CA HIS A 60 -8.02 -5.77 -10.19
C HIS A 60 -9.05 -6.84 -9.80
N ASP A 61 -9.11 -7.20 -8.52
CA ASP A 61 -10.04 -8.23 -8.01
C ASP A 61 -11.50 -7.84 -8.28
N ARG A 62 -11.85 -6.55 -8.20
CA ARG A 62 -13.21 -6.08 -8.50
C ARG A 62 -13.55 -6.09 -9.99
N LEU A 63 -12.55 -5.89 -10.86
CA LEU A 63 -12.73 -5.86 -12.32
C LEU A 63 -12.68 -7.25 -12.95
N THR A 64 -11.97 -8.22 -12.34
CA THR A 64 -11.64 -9.53 -12.95
C THR A 64 -12.87 -10.27 -13.48
N ASP A 65 -13.96 -10.28 -12.72
CA ASP A 65 -15.19 -11.01 -13.09
C ASP A 65 -16.29 -10.09 -13.65
N MET A 66 -15.97 -8.83 -13.94
CA MET A 66 -16.95 -7.84 -14.36
C MET A 66 -17.11 -7.83 -15.88
N THR A 67 -18.32 -8.12 -16.35
CA THR A 67 -18.68 -8.07 -17.78
C THR A 67 -19.77 -7.04 -18.02
N GLY A 68 -19.60 -6.14 -19.00
CA GLY A 68 -20.61 -5.13 -19.31
C GLY A 68 -20.76 -4.07 -18.21
N ALA A 69 -19.64 -3.61 -17.67
CA ALA A 69 -19.60 -2.71 -16.52
C ALA A 69 -20.45 -1.44 -16.71
N THR A 70 -21.20 -1.10 -15.66
CA THR A 70 -22.03 0.10 -15.58
C THR A 70 -21.31 1.26 -14.88
N VAL A 71 -21.92 2.45 -14.87
CA VAL A 71 -21.41 3.61 -14.13
C VAL A 71 -21.41 3.30 -12.62
N GLU A 72 -22.45 2.62 -12.14
CA GLU A 72 -22.62 2.23 -10.75
C GLU A 72 -21.54 1.22 -10.31
N ASP A 73 -21.15 0.30 -11.20
CA ASP A 73 -20.05 -0.64 -10.93
C ASP A 73 -18.71 0.09 -10.73
N MET A 74 -18.44 1.09 -11.57
CA MET A 74 -17.23 1.91 -11.44
C MET A 74 -17.25 2.76 -10.16
N ALA A 75 -18.41 3.29 -9.76
CA ALA A 75 -18.55 3.96 -8.49
C ALA A 75 -18.22 3.02 -7.32
N ALA A 76 -18.64 1.74 -7.38
CA ALA A 76 -18.32 0.74 -6.37
C ALA A 76 -16.82 0.37 -6.34
N VAL A 77 -16.13 0.39 -7.48
CA VAL A 77 -14.66 0.24 -7.55
C VAL A 77 -13.97 1.43 -6.88
N HIS A 78 -14.45 2.66 -7.13
CA HIS A 78 -13.90 3.86 -6.52
C HIS A 78 -14.15 3.94 -5.00
N SER A 79 -15.28 3.42 -4.51
CA SER A 79 -15.64 3.40 -3.09
C SER A 79 -15.12 2.18 -2.32
N GLU A 80 -14.15 1.44 -2.87
CA GLU A 80 -13.54 0.30 -2.21
C GLU A 80 -12.71 0.74 -0.99
N ILE A 81 -12.97 0.13 0.16
CA ILE A 81 -12.45 0.55 1.47
C ILE A 81 -11.83 -0.59 2.30
N VAL A 82 -11.70 -1.79 1.74
CA VAL A 82 -11.02 -2.90 2.42
C VAL A 82 -9.51 -2.69 2.38
N SER A 83 -8.89 -2.68 3.55
CA SER A 83 -7.44 -2.50 3.71
C SER A 83 -6.73 -3.85 3.85
N ILE A 84 -5.99 -4.24 2.80
CA ILE A 84 -5.09 -5.41 2.82
C ILE A 84 -4.11 -5.39 3.99
N PRO A 85 -3.38 -4.29 4.29
CA PRO A 85 -2.52 -4.27 5.47
C PRO A 85 -3.33 -4.46 6.76
N ALA A 86 -4.53 -3.89 6.87
CA ALA A 86 -5.35 -4.08 8.06
C ALA A 86 -5.72 -5.54 8.33
N GLN A 87 -5.93 -6.35 7.28
CA GLN A 87 -6.15 -7.80 7.40
C GLN A 87 -4.93 -8.55 7.94
N VAL A 88 -3.72 -8.07 7.70
CA VAL A 88 -2.48 -8.63 8.27
C VAL A 88 -2.38 -8.23 9.74
N TYR A 89 -2.58 -6.95 10.04
CA TYR A 89 -2.52 -6.42 11.40
C TYR A 89 -3.60 -7.02 12.31
N SER A 90 -4.82 -7.24 11.81
CA SER A 90 -5.90 -7.85 12.59
C SER A 90 -5.50 -9.24 13.09
N LYS A 91 -4.87 -10.05 12.24
CA LYS A 91 -4.34 -11.38 12.61
C LYS A 91 -3.25 -11.29 13.67
N ILE A 92 -2.37 -10.29 13.60
CA ILE A 92 -1.31 -10.07 14.59
C ILE A 92 -1.90 -9.64 15.94
N ILE A 93 -2.81 -8.66 15.93
CA ILE A 93 -3.46 -8.15 17.14
C ILE A 93 -4.28 -9.27 17.80
N ALA A 94 -5.03 -10.04 17.03
CA ALA A 94 -5.83 -11.17 17.52
C ALA A 94 -4.98 -12.25 18.23
N ARG A 95 -3.72 -12.42 17.84
CA ARG A 95 -2.79 -13.39 18.45
C ARG A 95 -2.00 -12.82 19.63
N THR A 96 -2.04 -11.51 19.84
CA THR A 96 -1.28 -10.87 20.91
C THR A 96 -1.97 -11.10 22.27
N PRO A 97 -1.26 -11.54 23.32
CA PRO A 97 -1.84 -11.67 24.66
C PRO A 97 -2.30 -10.31 25.21
N PRO A 98 -3.55 -10.18 25.67
CA PRO A 98 -3.99 -8.94 26.29
C PRO A 98 -3.29 -8.71 27.63
N ARG A 99 -3.05 -7.44 27.97
CA ARG A 99 -2.39 -7.02 29.23
C ARG A 99 -3.38 -6.50 30.27
N ASN A 100 -4.56 -6.08 29.83
CA ASN A 100 -5.64 -5.55 30.65
C ASN A 100 -7.00 -5.68 29.92
N VAL A 101 -8.07 -5.30 30.60
CA VAL A 101 -9.45 -5.39 30.09
C VAL A 101 -9.67 -4.64 28.77
N LEU A 102 -9.02 -3.49 28.57
CA LEU A 102 -9.15 -2.71 27.33
C LEU A 102 -8.47 -3.42 26.16
N SER A 103 -7.27 -3.97 26.37
CA SER A 103 -6.57 -4.73 25.32
C SER A 103 -7.27 -6.07 25.00
N ALA A 104 -7.95 -6.68 25.98
CA ALA A 104 -8.79 -7.85 25.74
C ALA A 104 -10.00 -7.49 24.87
N ALA A 105 -10.74 -6.43 25.23
CA ALA A 105 -11.86 -5.95 24.43
C ALA A 105 -11.42 -5.53 23.02
N ALA A 106 -10.27 -4.86 22.88
CA ALA A 106 -9.73 -4.50 21.56
C ALA A 106 -9.43 -5.75 20.73
N LYS A 107 -8.75 -6.76 21.31
CA LYS A 107 -8.49 -8.04 20.67
C LYS A 107 -9.78 -8.71 20.18
N ASP A 108 -10.83 -8.74 21.01
CA ASP A 108 -12.10 -9.35 20.65
C ASP A 108 -12.78 -8.63 19.48
N ARG A 109 -12.69 -7.29 19.41
CA ARG A 109 -13.20 -6.49 18.27
C ARG A 109 -12.42 -6.71 16.97
N MET A 110 -11.16 -7.12 17.07
CA MET A 110 -10.35 -7.46 15.89
C MET A 110 -10.61 -8.89 15.39
N ALA A 111 -11.19 -9.76 16.22
CA ALA A 111 -11.47 -11.14 15.84
C ALA A 111 -12.56 -11.18 14.76
N GLY A 112 -12.21 -11.72 13.59
CA GLY A 112 -13.14 -11.82 12.46
C GLY A 112 -13.39 -10.53 11.69
N TRP A 113 -12.70 -9.43 12.03
CA TRP A 113 -12.77 -8.21 11.21
C TRP A 113 -12.05 -8.42 9.87
N ASP A 114 -12.74 -8.05 8.79
CA ASP A 114 -12.35 -8.26 7.40
C ASP A 114 -11.40 -7.20 6.84
N GLY A 115 -11.06 -6.18 7.63
CA GLY A 115 -10.23 -5.05 7.22
C GLY A 115 -11.00 -3.90 6.58
N SER A 116 -12.33 -3.90 6.63
CA SER A 116 -13.16 -2.79 6.13
C SER A 116 -12.95 -1.51 6.94
N MET A 117 -12.52 -0.44 6.24
CA MET A 117 -12.27 0.89 6.79
C MET A 117 -13.52 1.79 6.81
N HIS A 118 -14.71 1.19 6.88
CA HIS A 118 -15.98 1.91 6.97
C HIS A 118 -16.02 2.85 8.20
N GLU A 119 -16.71 3.97 8.09
CA GLU A 119 -16.76 5.01 9.14
C GLU A 119 -17.32 4.50 10.48
N ASP A 120 -18.30 3.60 10.44
CA ASP A 120 -18.87 2.94 11.64
C ASP A 120 -18.00 1.80 12.22
N SER A 121 -16.85 1.49 11.62
CA SER A 121 -15.99 0.39 12.05
C SER A 121 -15.13 0.76 13.25
N VAL A 122 -15.53 0.30 14.44
CA VAL A 122 -14.70 0.41 15.65
C VAL A 122 -13.35 -0.32 15.48
N ALA A 123 -13.34 -1.45 14.79
CA ALA A 123 -12.11 -2.21 14.51
C ALA A 123 -11.13 -1.42 13.62
N ALA A 124 -11.63 -0.67 12.64
CA ALA A 124 -10.80 0.22 11.81
C ALA A 124 -10.10 1.31 12.64
N THR A 125 -10.79 1.86 13.64
CA THR A 125 -10.22 2.85 14.56
C THR A 125 -9.14 2.24 15.45
N ILE A 126 -9.40 1.05 16.00
CA ILE A 126 -8.42 0.31 16.82
C ILE A 126 -7.16 -0.01 15.99
N TYR A 127 -7.34 -0.51 14.76
CA TYR A 127 -6.24 -0.78 13.84
C TYR A 127 -5.43 0.48 13.53
N SER A 128 -6.09 1.59 13.20
CA SER A 128 -5.40 2.84 12.84
C SER A 128 -4.54 3.37 13.99
N ALA A 129 -5.09 3.36 15.21
CA ALA A 129 -4.36 3.74 16.42
C ALA A 129 -3.19 2.78 16.72
N PHE A 130 -3.42 1.46 16.61
CA PHE A 130 -2.38 0.45 16.83
C PHE A 130 -1.24 0.61 15.84
N ARG A 131 -1.54 0.72 14.54
CA ARG A 131 -0.55 0.89 13.47
C ARG A 131 0.31 2.13 13.71
N GLN A 132 -0.32 3.28 13.95
CA GLN A 132 0.38 4.54 14.22
C GLN A 132 1.33 4.41 15.42
N ARG A 133 0.88 3.77 16.51
CA ARG A 133 1.72 3.60 17.71
C ARG A 133 2.85 2.61 17.50
N LEU A 134 2.60 1.51 16.80
CA LEU A 134 3.62 0.52 16.46
C LEU A 134 4.70 1.14 15.59
N HIS A 135 4.32 1.84 14.51
CA HIS A 135 5.28 2.50 13.62
C HIS A 135 6.13 3.50 14.36
N ARG A 136 5.53 4.35 15.20
CA ARG A 136 6.31 5.29 16.00
C ARG A 136 7.29 4.60 16.94
N GLN A 137 6.90 3.50 17.57
CA GLN A 137 7.81 2.72 18.43
C GLN A 137 8.98 2.12 17.65
N ILE A 138 8.69 1.51 16.49
CA ILE A 138 9.72 0.91 15.63
C ILE A 138 10.68 1.99 15.13
N ILE A 139 10.16 3.09 14.59
CA ILE A 139 10.99 4.17 14.01
C ILE A 139 11.82 4.85 15.11
N ASN A 140 11.23 5.10 16.29
CA ASN A 140 11.97 5.60 17.45
C ASN A 140 13.12 4.67 17.85
N HIS A 141 12.86 3.36 17.88
CA HIS A 141 13.89 2.37 18.23
C HIS A 141 15.03 2.33 17.20
N LEU A 142 14.71 2.41 15.91
CA LEU A 142 15.70 2.32 14.83
C LEU A 142 16.49 3.61 14.62
N LEU A 143 15.85 4.78 14.75
CA LEU A 143 16.42 6.06 14.35
C LEU A 143 16.71 7.02 15.52
N GLY A 144 16.23 6.71 16.72
CA GLY A 144 16.48 7.52 17.92
C GLY A 144 16.10 8.99 17.70
N PRO A 145 17.03 9.95 17.90
CA PRO A 145 16.77 11.38 17.70
C PRO A 145 16.28 11.77 16.29
N LEU A 146 16.52 10.94 15.27
CA LEU A 146 16.09 11.20 13.89
C LEU A 146 14.65 10.73 13.61
N ALA A 147 14.00 10.04 14.55
CA ALA A 147 12.70 9.41 14.33
C ALA A 147 11.58 10.41 14.02
N ASP A 148 11.53 11.55 14.74
CA ASP A 148 10.53 12.58 14.47
C ASP A 148 10.72 13.20 13.08
N GLN A 149 11.98 13.40 12.64
CA GLN A 149 12.28 13.87 11.29
C GLN A 149 11.80 12.85 10.24
N ALA A 150 12.11 11.57 10.43
CA ALA A 150 11.68 10.51 9.52
C ALA A 150 10.15 10.39 9.41
N LEU A 151 9.43 10.54 10.53
CA LEU A 151 7.96 10.49 10.57
C LEU A 151 7.29 11.68 9.85
N VAL A 152 7.96 12.84 9.77
CA VAL A 152 7.42 14.06 9.14
C VAL A 152 8.09 14.40 7.80
N ALA A 153 9.08 13.60 7.37
CA ALA A 153 9.90 13.83 6.18
C ALA A 153 9.14 13.80 4.85
N GLY A 154 7.86 13.39 4.85
CA GLY A 154 7.02 13.42 3.64
C GLY A 154 6.79 14.83 3.07
N GLY A 155 7.06 15.90 3.83
CA GLY A 155 6.71 17.27 3.41
C GLY A 155 5.20 17.49 3.42
N ARG A 156 4.75 18.76 3.33
CA ARG A 156 3.32 19.07 3.29
C ARG A 156 2.72 18.55 1.97
N GLY A 157 1.80 17.60 2.07
CA GLY A 157 1.01 17.12 0.94
C GLY A 157 1.46 15.81 0.28
N ALA A 158 2.60 15.23 0.69
CA ALA A 158 2.84 13.83 0.32
C ALA A 158 1.94 12.93 1.16
N PRO A 159 1.29 11.91 0.56
CA PRO A 159 0.56 10.93 1.34
C PRO A 159 1.54 10.23 2.28
N GLY A 160 1.34 10.42 3.58
CA GLY A 160 2.05 9.65 4.60
C GLY A 160 1.60 8.20 4.49
N HIS A 161 2.37 7.38 3.80
CA HIS A 161 2.15 5.93 3.71
C HIS A 161 2.73 5.18 4.93
N VAL A 162 2.77 5.84 6.10
CA VAL A 162 3.13 5.23 7.38
C VAL A 162 1.89 4.58 7.97
#